data_AF-A0A1N7G426-F1
#
_entry.id   AF-A0A1N7G426-F1
#
_cell.length_a   1.000
_cell.length_b   1.000
_cell.length_c   1.000
_cell.angle_alpha   90.00
_cell.angle_beta   90.00
_cell.angle_gamma   90.00
#
_symmetry.space_group_name_H-M   'P 1'
#
loop_
_entity.id
_entity.type
_entity.pdbx_description
1 polymer ?
#
loop_
_entity_poly.entity_id
_entity_poly.type
_entity_poly.pdbx_seq_one_letter_code
_entity_poly.pdbx_strand_id
1 'polypeptide(L)'
;MAGSVTRREYLQSTGSVAFLGWGAFDSADDALEDEPELEYDGDAPVFPDHITETRDDTDELEEYAPKLVTTPEARSEMRGMYGWIAESEEFDVTAYYYWTRYNTQRSSLAYVGLDVDAIRVPFTDRELFGFDSHYLDHEPYISFVNDDGTVEQAVATAGHHYAMELDSDWGSFTEDRVSGRETHANLAVIRPWNHFMDAPRGEHGDFVFNYASFGSWLNEYETWYRNNRYERTADIAVMDPFRFYDDGEQAYRDHWWEADELDARVVRDIRLRRITDRDQLRIEDWDR
;
A
#
# COMPACT_ATOMS: atom_id res chain seq x y z
N MET A 1 -48.39 11.27 -5.57
CA MET A 1 -47.12 11.08 -4.86
C MET A 1 -46.19 10.39 -5.83
N ALA A 2 -45.24 11.13 -6.39
CA ALA A 2 -44.25 10.61 -7.32
C ALA A 2 -43.09 10.06 -6.48
N GLY A 3 -42.80 8.76 -6.60
CA GLY A 3 -41.62 8.16 -5.99
C GLY A 3 -40.38 8.57 -6.77
N SER A 4 -39.38 9.09 -6.08
CA SER A 4 -38.04 9.31 -6.62
C SER A 4 -37.39 7.96 -6.88
N VAL A 5 -37.02 7.73 -8.14
CA VAL A 5 -36.17 6.60 -8.55
C VAL A 5 -34.78 6.83 -7.96
N THR A 6 -34.19 5.82 -7.34
CA THR A 6 -32.85 5.91 -6.75
C THR A 6 -31.78 5.63 -7.82
N ARG A 7 -30.58 6.24 -7.71
CA ARG A 7 -29.47 6.15 -8.70
C ARG A 7 -29.15 4.68 -9.09
N ARG A 8 -29.28 3.77 -8.13
CA ARG A 8 -29.12 2.31 -8.26
C ARG A 8 -30.07 1.64 -9.27
N GLU A 9 -31.28 2.18 -9.44
CA GLU A 9 -32.30 1.62 -10.34
C GLU A 9 -32.11 2.06 -11.80
N TYR A 10 -31.31 3.10 -12.08
CA TYR A 10 -31.02 3.57 -13.44
C TYR A 10 -29.96 2.70 -14.13
N LEU A 11 -28.96 2.23 -13.37
CA LEU A 11 -27.78 1.53 -13.91
C LEU A 11 -28.01 0.03 -14.17
N GLN A 12 -28.97 -0.61 -13.51
CA GLN A 12 -29.28 -2.04 -13.71
C GLN A 12 -30.00 -2.36 -15.03
N SER A 13 -30.26 -1.38 -15.91
CA SER A 13 -31.10 -1.56 -17.10
C SER A 13 -30.36 -1.97 -18.39
N THR A 14 -29.04 -2.17 -18.37
CA THR A 14 -28.28 -2.51 -19.59
C THR A 14 -27.21 -3.58 -19.38
N GLY A 15 -27.54 -4.83 -19.71
CA GLY A 15 -26.65 -5.72 -20.49
C GLY A 15 -25.93 -6.88 -19.79
N SER A 16 -26.46 -8.10 -19.99
CA SER A 16 -25.90 -9.45 -19.71
C SER A 16 -24.83 -9.86 -20.78
N VAL A 17 -23.96 -10.90 -20.73
CA VAL A 17 -24.06 -12.36 -20.47
C VAL A 17 -22.63 -12.99 -20.36
N ALA A 18 -22.53 -14.09 -19.58
CA ALA A 18 -21.39 -14.97 -19.23
C ALA A 18 -20.52 -15.63 -20.33
N PHE A 19 -19.35 -16.15 -19.92
CA PHE A 19 -18.75 -17.38 -20.45
C PHE A 19 -18.06 -18.24 -19.36
N LEU A 20 -18.39 -19.54 -19.32
CA LEU A 20 -17.75 -20.59 -18.52
C LEU A 20 -16.63 -21.24 -19.35
N GLY A 21 -15.44 -21.39 -18.79
CA GLY A 21 -14.34 -22.14 -19.41
C GLY A 21 -13.45 -22.82 -18.37
N TRP A 22 -13.51 -24.15 -18.31
CA TRP A 22 -12.65 -25.04 -17.53
C TRP A 22 -11.31 -25.25 -18.25
N GLY A 23 -10.17 -25.04 -17.58
CA GLY A 23 -8.84 -25.38 -18.08
C GLY A 23 -7.74 -25.21 -17.04
N ALA A 24 -7.35 -26.31 -16.41
CA ALA A 24 -6.23 -26.38 -15.47
C ALA A 24 -4.88 -26.34 -16.20
N PHE A 25 -3.87 -25.81 -15.49
CA PHE A 25 -2.43 -25.78 -15.79
C PHE A 25 -1.97 -24.73 -16.80
N ASP A 26 -1.86 -23.48 -16.34
CA ASP A 26 -0.65 -22.71 -16.61
C ASP A 26 -0.30 -21.81 -15.41
N SER A 27 0.98 -21.53 -15.31
CA SER A 27 1.69 -20.74 -14.33
C SER A 27 1.02 -19.37 -14.13
N ALA A 28 0.70 -18.99 -12.90
CA ALA A 28 0.26 -17.64 -12.56
C ALA A 28 1.44 -16.66 -12.71
N ASP A 29 1.75 -16.30 -13.96
CA ASP A 29 2.04 -14.93 -14.32
C ASP A 29 0.68 -14.23 -14.35
N ASP A 30 0.17 -13.80 -13.20
CA ASP A 30 -0.92 -12.82 -13.13
C ASP A 30 -0.31 -11.47 -13.50
N ALA A 31 0.05 -11.31 -14.76
CA ALA A 31 0.04 -9.98 -15.35
C ALA A 31 -1.42 -9.53 -15.25
N LEU A 32 -1.66 -8.45 -14.50
CA LEU A 32 -2.93 -7.76 -14.48
C LEU A 32 -3.24 -7.31 -15.92
N GLU A 33 -3.92 -8.15 -16.70
CA GLU A 33 -4.05 -8.02 -18.16
C GLU A 33 -4.83 -6.76 -18.59
N ASP A 34 -5.41 -6.00 -17.65
CA ASP A 34 -6.18 -4.77 -17.91
C ASP A 34 -6.01 -3.71 -16.80
N GLU A 35 -4.79 -3.43 -16.31
CA GLU A 35 -4.62 -2.19 -15.53
C GLU A 35 -4.79 -0.97 -16.44
N PRO A 36 -5.54 0.06 -16.03
CA PRO A 36 -5.66 1.27 -16.83
C PRO A 36 -4.28 1.91 -17.00
N GLU A 37 -3.93 2.21 -18.25
CA GLU A 37 -2.76 3.01 -18.54
C GLU A 37 -2.96 4.42 -17.97
N LEU A 38 -1.98 4.89 -17.19
CA LEU A 38 -1.96 6.28 -16.73
C LEU A 38 -1.66 7.22 -17.91
N GLU A 39 -2.31 8.38 -17.88
CA GLU A 39 -1.89 9.51 -18.72
C GLU A 39 -0.66 10.19 -18.11
N TYR A 40 0.20 10.78 -18.94
CA TYR A 40 1.42 11.47 -18.49
C TYR A 40 1.49 12.89 -19.08
N ASP A 41 1.85 13.87 -18.24
CA ASP A 41 2.22 15.23 -18.66
C ASP A 41 3.73 15.43 -18.49
N GLY A 42 4.46 15.19 -19.58
CA GLY A 42 5.92 15.14 -19.55
C GLY A 42 6.43 13.83 -18.94
N ASP A 43 7.22 13.93 -17.87
CA ASP A 43 7.84 12.78 -17.18
C ASP A 43 7.03 12.33 -15.93
N ALA A 44 5.92 13.00 -15.62
CA ALA A 44 5.09 12.70 -14.44
C ALA A 44 3.69 12.23 -14.88
N PRO A 45 3.13 11.21 -14.21
CA PRO A 45 1.76 10.79 -14.47
C PRO A 45 0.75 11.83 -13.99
N VAL A 46 -0.39 11.87 -14.66
CA VAL A 46 -1.58 12.64 -14.29
C VAL A 46 -2.46 11.76 -13.39
N PHE A 47 -3.17 12.38 -12.44
CA PHE A 47 -4.15 11.65 -11.64
C PHE A 47 -5.26 11.06 -12.53
N PRO A 48 -5.74 9.83 -12.25
CA PRO A 48 -6.87 9.25 -12.96
C PRO A 48 -8.12 10.14 -12.95
N ASP A 49 -8.89 10.11 -14.03
CA ASP A 49 -10.08 10.96 -14.25
C ASP A 49 -11.17 10.82 -13.16
N HIS A 50 -11.27 9.66 -12.51
CA HIS A 50 -12.26 9.45 -11.45
C HIS A 50 -11.90 10.17 -10.15
N ILE A 51 -10.63 10.52 -9.94
CA ILE A 51 -10.18 11.33 -8.80
C ILE A 51 -10.54 12.79 -9.09
N THR A 52 -11.54 13.30 -8.39
CA THR A 52 -12.12 14.61 -8.67
C THR A 52 -11.55 15.72 -7.81
N GLU A 53 -11.02 15.39 -6.63
CA GLU A 53 -10.34 16.33 -5.75
C GLU A 53 -9.09 15.69 -5.12
N THR A 54 -8.00 16.46 -5.10
CA THR A 54 -6.78 16.12 -4.37
C THR A 54 -6.38 17.27 -3.46
N ARG A 55 -5.97 16.96 -2.23
CA ARG A 55 -5.62 17.96 -1.21
C ARG A 55 -4.58 17.44 -0.22
N ASP A 56 -4.00 18.34 0.56
CA ASP A 56 -2.90 18.05 1.49
C ASP A 56 -3.06 18.77 2.84
N ASP A 57 -4.32 18.93 3.29
CA ASP A 57 -4.61 19.52 4.60
C ASP A 57 -3.94 18.69 5.71
N THR A 58 -2.97 19.31 6.39
CA THR A 58 -2.13 18.64 7.37
C THR A 58 -2.92 18.26 8.62
N ASP A 59 -3.87 19.08 9.05
CA ASP A 59 -4.64 18.80 10.26
C ASP A 59 -5.53 17.57 10.02
N GLU A 60 -6.13 17.46 8.84
CA GLU A 60 -6.95 16.31 8.45
C GLU A 60 -6.12 15.05 8.21
N LEU A 61 -4.96 15.19 7.55
CA LEU A 61 -4.03 14.08 7.39
C LEU A 61 -3.53 13.55 8.75
N GLU A 62 -3.38 14.39 9.77
CA GLU A 62 -3.01 13.92 11.11
C GLU A 62 -4.14 13.09 11.76
N GLU A 63 -5.41 13.30 11.42
CA GLU A 63 -6.56 12.58 12.00
C GLU A 63 -6.62 11.09 11.60
N TYR A 64 -6.06 10.72 10.45
CA TYR A 64 -6.13 9.35 9.91
C TYR A 64 -4.75 8.71 9.65
N ALA A 65 -3.67 9.38 10.07
CA ALA A 65 -2.32 8.83 9.94
C ALA A 65 -2.14 7.56 10.80
N PRO A 66 -1.31 6.60 10.34
CA PRO A 66 -1.03 5.39 11.11
C PRO A 66 -0.08 5.68 12.27
N LYS A 67 -0.18 4.86 13.32
CA LYS A 67 0.75 4.85 14.47
C LYS A 67 1.71 3.69 14.32
N LEU A 68 3.02 3.97 14.37
CA LEU A 68 4.04 2.97 14.11
C LEU A 68 4.69 2.48 15.41
N VAL A 69 4.61 1.17 15.66
CA VAL A 69 5.39 0.47 16.68
C VAL A 69 6.78 0.20 16.11
N THR A 70 7.76 0.95 16.63
CA THR A 70 9.12 0.97 16.08
C THR A 70 10.15 0.59 17.13
N THR A 71 11.19 -0.14 16.73
CA THR A 71 12.44 -0.18 17.50
C THR A 71 13.18 1.16 17.41
N PRO A 72 14.08 1.49 18.35
CA PRO A 72 14.90 2.70 18.26
C PRO A 72 15.73 2.78 16.97
N GLU A 73 16.19 1.65 16.45
CA GLU A 73 16.89 1.57 15.16
C GLU A 73 15.98 1.99 14.01
N ALA A 74 14.79 1.37 13.88
CA ALA A 74 13.83 1.69 12.83
C ALA A 74 13.45 3.18 12.88
N ARG A 75 13.21 3.71 14.09
CA ARG A 75 12.90 5.13 14.31
C ARG A 75 14.02 6.05 13.84
N SER A 76 15.29 5.71 14.10
CA SER A 76 16.44 6.53 13.67
C SER A 76 16.65 6.56 12.16
N GLU A 77 16.11 5.57 11.45
CA GLU A 77 16.19 5.47 10.00
C GLU A 77 15.02 6.18 9.30
N MET A 78 13.94 6.53 10.01
CA MET A 78 12.80 7.25 9.43
C MET A 78 13.18 8.70 9.12
N ARG A 79 12.93 9.12 7.88
CA ARG A 79 13.15 10.50 7.41
C ARG A 79 11.91 11.35 7.56
N GLY A 80 10.76 10.76 7.23
CA GLY A 80 9.48 11.43 7.34
C GLY A 80 8.36 10.65 6.69
N MET A 81 7.17 11.22 6.77
CA MET A 81 5.95 10.72 6.16
C MET A 81 5.36 11.81 5.27
N TYR A 82 4.90 11.43 4.09
CA TYR A 82 4.30 12.34 3.11
C TYR A 82 2.88 11.88 2.86
N GLY A 83 1.91 12.76 3.11
CA GLY A 83 0.49 12.46 2.98
C GLY A 83 -0.18 13.26 1.87
N TRP A 84 -1.28 12.73 1.34
CA TRP A 84 -2.24 13.44 0.51
C TRP A 84 -3.62 12.78 0.64
N ILE A 85 -4.65 13.50 0.22
CA ILE A 85 -6.05 13.10 0.31
C ILE A 85 -6.62 13.09 -1.10
N ALA A 86 -7.41 12.05 -1.43
CA ALA A 86 -8.08 11.88 -2.71
C ALA A 86 -9.57 11.58 -2.51
N GLU A 87 -10.40 12.24 -3.32
CA GLU A 87 -11.85 11.99 -3.40
C GLU A 87 -12.22 11.55 -4.82
N SER A 88 -13.14 10.60 -4.92
CA SER A 88 -13.59 10.01 -6.19
C SER A 88 -15.10 10.13 -6.35
N GLU A 89 -15.58 10.35 -7.58
CA GLU A 89 -17.02 10.29 -7.87
C GLU A 89 -17.54 8.84 -8.00
N GLU A 90 -16.64 7.87 -8.08
CA GLU A 90 -16.95 6.44 -8.21
C GLU A 90 -17.06 5.72 -6.86
N PHE A 91 -16.42 6.25 -5.80
CA PHE A 91 -16.36 5.60 -4.49
C PHE A 91 -16.98 6.50 -3.42
N ASP A 92 -17.74 5.92 -2.50
CA ASP A 92 -18.38 6.64 -1.37
C ASP A 92 -17.43 6.82 -0.16
N VAL A 93 -16.11 6.77 -0.39
CA VAL A 93 -15.06 6.93 0.63
C VAL A 93 -14.01 7.95 0.19
N THR A 94 -13.40 8.61 1.17
CA THR A 94 -12.21 9.46 0.98
C THR A 94 -10.95 8.66 1.29
N ALA A 95 -9.95 8.72 0.42
CA ALA A 95 -8.68 8.03 0.61
C ALA A 95 -7.63 8.98 1.22
N TYR A 96 -7.06 8.60 2.36
CA TYR A 96 -5.94 9.28 3.01
C TYR A 96 -4.68 8.45 2.78
N TYR A 97 -3.79 8.93 1.92
CA TYR A 97 -2.67 8.14 1.41
C TYR A 97 -1.33 8.70 1.90
N TYR A 98 -0.55 7.85 2.56
CA TYR A 98 0.70 8.16 3.22
C TYR A 98 1.85 7.31 2.69
N TRP A 99 3.01 7.94 2.57
CA TRP A 99 4.28 7.32 2.21
C TRP A 99 5.32 7.56 3.29
N THR A 100 5.75 6.52 4.00
CA THR A 100 6.78 6.63 5.04
C THR A 100 8.16 6.36 4.47
N ARG A 101 9.05 7.35 4.53
CA ARG A 101 10.40 7.29 3.97
C ARG A 101 11.45 6.85 4.98
N TYR A 102 12.34 5.95 4.58
CA TYR A 102 13.45 5.45 5.40
C TYR A 102 14.82 5.81 4.82
N ASN A 103 15.89 5.65 5.58
CA ASN A 103 17.28 5.85 5.12
C ASN A 103 17.87 4.60 4.47
N THR A 104 17.53 3.42 4.99
CA THR A 104 18.09 2.13 4.56
C THR A 104 17.05 1.03 4.62
N GLN A 105 17.14 0.09 3.67
CA GLN A 105 16.34 -1.12 3.60
C GLN A 105 17.26 -2.29 3.21
N ARG A 106 17.67 -3.11 4.19
CA ARG A 106 18.73 -4.10 3.92
C ARG A 106 18.21 -5.27 3.07
N SER A 107 19.09 -5.86 2.28
CA SER A 107 18.79 -7.03 1.42
C SER A 107 18.17 -8.23 2.17
N SER A 108 17.44 -9.08 1.44
CA SER A 108 16.90 -10.37 1.89
C SER A 108 17.92 -11.28 2.57
N LEU A 109 19.20 -11.13 2.20
CA LEU A 109 20.31 -11.88 2.77
C LEU A 109 20.57 -11.57 4.26
N ALA A 110 20.08 -10.42 4.77
CA ALA A 110 20.15 -10.10 6.18
C ALA A 110 19.39 -11.12 7.06
N TYR A 111 18.31 -11.74 6.55
CA TYR A 111 17.57 -12.78 7.29
C TYR A 111 18.37 -14.07 7.53
N VAL A 112 19.40 -14.33 6.73
CA VAL A 112 20.29 -15.48 6.91
C VAL A 112 21.64 -15.09 7.53
N GLY A 113 21.71 -13.88 8.11
CA GLY A 113 22.91 -13.36 8.77
C GLY A 113 24.03 -12.95 7.82
N LEU A 114 23.72 -12.79 6.53
CA LEU A 114 24.63 -12.29 5.51
C LEU A 114 24.32 -10.82 5.25
N ASP A 115 24.87 -9.97 6.11
CA ASP A 115 24.88 -8.51 5.93
C ASP A 115 26.09 -8.17 5.05
N VAL A 116 26.02 -8.54 3.76
CA VAL A 116 27.11 -8.37 2.80
C VAL A 116 26.73 -7.34 1.77
N ASP A 117 27.55 -6.29 1.70
CA ASP A 117 27.39 -5.12 0.82
C ASP A 117 27.32 -5.49 -0.68
N ALA A 118 27.94 -6.60 -1.09
CA ALA A 118 27.76 -7.25 -2.38
C ALA A 118 28.41 -8.65 -2.39
N ILE A 119 27.86 -9.61 -3.14
CA ILE A 119 28.58 -10.83 -3.53
C ILE A 119 28.90 -10.74 -5.03
N ARG A 120 30.17 -10.47 -5.33
CA ARG A 120 30.68 -10.45 -6.70
C ARG A 120 31.05 -11.87 -7.14
N VAL A 121 30.57 -12.30 -8.31
CA VAL A 121 30.96 -13.62 -8.85
C VAL A 121 32.42 -13.55 -9.28
N PRO A 122 33.31 -14.43 -8.76
CA PRO A 122 34.71 -14.43 -9.15
C PRO A 122 34.86 -14.54 -10.67
N PHE A 123 35.74 -13.71 -11.24
CA PHE A 123 36.09 -13.71 -12.67
C PHE A 123 34.98 -13.28 -13.65
N THR A 124 33.97 -12.55 -13.16
CA THR A 124 32.98 -11.88 -14.01
C THR A 124 32.76 -10.44 -13.53
N ASP A 125 32.24 -9.58 -14.41
CA ASP A 125 31.72 -8.25 -14.02
C ASP A 125 30.28 -8.33 -13.46
N ARG A 126 29.73 -9.54 -13.24
CA ARG A 126 28.39 -9.75 -12.68
C ARG A 126 28.43 -9.67 -11.15
N GLU A 127 27.63 -8.76 -10.60
CA GLU A 127 27.20 -8.80 -9.19
C GLU A 127 26.06 -9.82 -9.08
N LEU A 128 26.17 -10.78 -8.16
CA LEU A 128 25.12 -11.77 -7.94
C LEU A 128 23.98 -11.17 -7.10
N PHE A 129 24.36 -10.26 -6.19
CA PHE A 129 23.50 -9.44 -5.37
C PHE A 129 24.26 -8.12 -5.17
N GLY A 130 23.81 -7.05 -5.84
CA GLY A 130 24.31 -5.69 -5.66
C GLY A 130 23.55 -4.99 -4.53
N PHE A 131 24.13 -3.92 -4.00
CA PHE A 131 23.65 -3.12 -2.87
C PHE A 131 22.13 -2.91 -2.80
N ASP A 132 21.65 -2.77 -1.55
CA ASP A 132 20.42 -2.08 -1.12
C ASP A 132 19.85 -1.19 -2.24
N SER A 133 19.00 -1.78 -3.10
CA SER A 133 18.27 -1.09 -4.16
C SER A 133 17.17 -0.20 -3.61
N HIS A 134 17.15 0.00 -2.30
CA HIS A 134 16.04 0.52 -1.52
C HIS A 134 16.46 1.74 -0.66
N TYR A 135 17.59 2.37 -1.02
CA TYR A 135 18.06 3.60 -0.37
C TYR A 135 17.04 4.72 -0.61
N LEU A 136 16.35 5.10 0.46
CA LEU A 136 15.25 6.08 0.47
C LEU A 136 13.88 5.54 0.04
N ASP A 137 13.66 4.23 0.19
CA ASP A 137 12.36 3.62 -0.09
C ASP A 137 11.25 4.14 0.81
N HIS A 138 10.04 4.01 0.27
CA HIS A 138 8.81 4.50 0.86
C HIS A 138 7.87 3.33 1.11
N GLU A 139 7.32 3.29 2.31
CA GLU A 139 6.35 2.28 2.71
C GLU A 139 4.94 2.92 2.72
N PRO A 140 4.04 2.47 1.84
CA PRO A 140 2.71 3.04 1.69
C PRO A 140 1.75 2.58 2.79
N TYR A 141 0.81 3.46 3.12
CA TYR A 141 -0.38 3.21 3.94
C TYR A 141 -1.55 4.06 3.43
N ILE A 142 -2.73 3.46 3.27
CA ILE A 142 -3.98 4.15 2.92
C ILE A 142 -5.00 3.92 4.03
N SER A 143 -5.77 4.95 4.37
CA SER A 143 -7.00 4.85 5.15
C SER A 143 -8.18 5.28 4.28
N PHE A 144 -9.18 4.42 4.09
CA PHE A 144 -10.42 4.72 3.40
C PHE A 144 -11.50 5.06 4.42
N VAL A 145 -12.06 6.25 4.29
CA VAL A 145 -12.87 6.88 5.34
C VAL A 145 -14.23 7.26 4.78
N ASN A 146 -15.29 6.86 5.48
CA ASN A 146 -16.67 7.23 5.18
C ASN A 146 -16.94 8.72 5.40
N ASP A 147 -18.03 9.23 4.82
CA ASP A 147 -18.51 10.61 5.03
C ASP A 147 -18.72 10.99 6.52
N ASP A 148 -18.99 10.00 7.38
CA ASP A 148 -19.15 10.21 8.83
C ASP A 148 -17.81 10.20 9.60
N GLY A 149 -16.70 10.05 8.88
CA GLY A 149 -15.32 9.99 9.35
C GLY A 149 -14.95 8.69 10.08
N THR A 150 -15.71 7.62 9.90
CA THR A 150 -15.29 6.28 10.32
C THR A 150 -14.33 5.69 9.29
N VAL A 151 -13.25 5.03 9.74
CA VAL A 151 -12.36 4.28 8.86
C VAL A 151 -13.07 2.98 8.51
N GLU A 152 -13.30 2.75 7.22
CA GLU A 152 -13.92 1.52 6.73
C GLU A 152 -12.87 0.43 6.56
N GLN A 153 -11.82 0.77 5.82
CA GLN A 153 -10.75 -0.11 5.41
C GLN A 153 -9.43 0.66 5.50
N ALA A 154 -8.35 -0.01 5.89
CA ALA A 154 -7.00 0.52 5.68
C ALA A 154 -6.14 -0.50 4.94
N VAL A 155 -5.15 -0.02 4.19
CA VAL A 155 -4.24 -0.89 3.42
C VAL A 155 -2.82 -0.46 3.68
N ALA A 156 -1.95 -1.41 3.93
CA ALA A 156 -0.55 -1.19 4.25
C ALA A 156 0.34 -2.10 3.40
N THR A 157 1.59 -1.68 3.19
CA THR A 157 2.66 -2.59 2.72
C THR A 157 2.87 -3.77 3.67
N ALA A 158 2.89 -4.99 3.13
CA ALA A 158 3.27 -6.21 3.84
C ALA A 158 4.29 -7.00 3.05
N GLY A 159 5.30 -7.51 3.77
CA GLY A 159 6.37 -8.28 3.14
C GLY A 159 7.10 -7.52 2.04
N HIS A 160 7.16 -6.19 2.09
CA HIS A 160 7.85 -5.31 1.14
C HIS A 160 7.21 -5.23 -0.26
N HIS A 161 6.23 -6.07 -0.61
CA HIS A 161 5.64 -6.10 -1.95
C HIS A 161 4.11 -6.05 -1.97
N TYR A 162 3.49 -6.69 -0.98
CA TYR A 162 2.06 -6.98 -0.99
C TYR A 162 1.26 -5.89 -0.30
N ALA A 163 0.00 -5.73 -0.71
CA ALA A 163 -1.01 -5.01 0.03
C ALA A 163 -1.59 -5.92 1.13
N MET A 164 -1.51 -5.47 2.36
CA MET A 164 -2.23 -6.05 3.50
C MET A 164 -3.40 -5.15 3.84
N GLU A 165 -4.58 -5.69 3.66
CA GLU A 165 -5.80 -5.09 4.15
C GLU A 165 -5.91 -5.22 5.67
N LEU A 166 -6.38 -4.15 6.29
CA LEU A 166 -6.69 -4.04 7.70
C LEU A 166 -8.16 -3.64 7.79
N ASP A 167 -8.99 -4.63 8.06
CA ASP A 167 -10.40 -4.43 8.34
C ASP A 167 -10.55 -3.67 9.67
N SER A 168 -11.30 -2.58 9.66
CA SER A 168 -11.57 -1.75 10.84
C SER A 168 -12.24 -2.52 11.98
N ASP A 169 -13.03 -3.55 11.68
CA ASP A 169 -13.72 -4.39 12.69
C ASP A 169 -12.77 -5.33 13.46
N TRP A 170 -11.62 -5.66 12.88
CA TRP A 170 -10.72 -6.70 13.40
C TRP A 170 -9.28 -6.23 13.63
N GLY A 171 -8.88 -5.15 12.96
CA GLY A 171 -7.55 -4.56 12.98
C GLY A 171 -7.25 -3.78 14.26
N SER A 172 -5.97 -3.51 14.52
CA SER A 172 -5.55 -2.77 15.70
C SER A 172 -5.69 -1.26 15.53
N PHE A 173 -6.90 -0.72 15.68
CA PHE A 173 -7.15 0.73 15.63
C PHE A 173 -7.14 1.39 17.03
N THR A 174 -6.90 2.70 17.07
CA THR A 174 -6.94 3.50 18.31
C THR A 174 -7.60 4.85 18.12
N GLU A 175 -8.36 5.28 19.13
CA GLU A 175 -8.83 6.65 19.31
C GLU A 175 -7.69 7.53 19.88
N ASP A 176 -7.40 8.67 19.24
CA ASP A 176 -6.39 9.63 19.74
C ASP A 176 -6.79 11.07 19.42
N ARG A 177 -6.73 11.47 18.14
CA ARG A 177 -6.98 12.86 17.72
C ARG A 177 -8.45 13.21 17.59
N VAL A 178 -9.27 12.20 17.35
CA VAL A 178 -10.69 12.33 17.09
C VAL A 178 -11.46 11.59 18.17
N SER A 179 -12.13 12.33 19.06
CA SER A 179 -12.84 11.68 20.16
C SER A 179 -14.05 10.87 19.68
N GLY A 180 -14.20 9.67 20.22
CA GLY A 180 -15.26 8.73 19.92
C GLY A 180 -15.09 7.95 18.60
N ARG A 181 -13.93 8.05 17.92
CA ARG A 181 -13.64 7.33 16.67
C ARG A 181 -12.22 6.76 16.70
N GLU A 182 -12.08 5.48 16.38
CA GLU A 182 -10.77 4.83 16.24
C GLU A 182 -10.26 5.03 14.80
N THR A 183 -9.45 6.05 14.58
CA THR A 183 -9.02 6.47 13.23
C THR A 183 -7.59 6.06 12.87
N HIS A 184 -6.82 5.55 13.83
CA HIS A 184 -5.40 5.30 13.66
C HIS A 184 -5.07 3.81 13.72
N ALA A 185 -4.70 3.21 12.57
CA ALA A 185 -4.16 1.86 12.53
C ALA A 185 -2.80 1.80 13.26
N ASN A 186 -2.61 0.79 14.11
CA ASN A 186 -1.34 0.52 14.79
C ASN A 186 -0.57 -0.54 14.01
N LEU A 187 0.61 -0.18 13.50
CA LEU A 187 1.42 -1.04 12.64
C LEU A 187 2.80 -1.27 13.25
N ALA A 188 3.25 -2.51 13.26
CA ALA A 188 4.63 -2.83 13.61
C ALA A 188 5.54 -2.71 12.39
N VAL A 189 6.67 -2.01 12.55
CA VAL A 189 7.68 -1.85 11.48
C VAL A 189 8.66 -3.01 11.55
N ILE A 190 8.74 -3.78 10.46
CA ILE A 190 9.51 -5.02 10.43
C ILE A 190 10.83 -4.83 9.70
N ARG A 191 11.90 -5.00 10.46
CA ARG A 191 13.26 -4.94 9.94
C ARG A 191 13.65 -6.23 9.21
N PRO A 192 14.52 -6.15 8.20
CA PRO A 192 15.28 -4.97 7.79
C PRO A 192 14.64 -4.14 6.66
N TRP A 193 13.53 -4.60 6.10
CA TRP A 193 12.87 -3.98 4.94
C TRP A 193 11.90 -2.85 5.29
N ASN A 194 11.57 -2.64 6.55
CA ASN A 194 10.64 -1.61 7.02
C ASN A 194 9.17 -1.78 6.62
N HIS A 195 8.78 -2.89 6.00
CA HIS A 195 7.37 -3.20 5.75
C HIS A 195 6.55 -3.25 7.04
N PHE A 196 5.25 -3.06 6.88
CA PHE A 196 4.32 -3.08 7.99
C PHE A 196 3.74 -4.48 8.21
N MET A 197 3.30 -4.70 9.45
CA MET A 197 2.37 -5.75 9.82
C MET A 197 1.45 -5.21 10.90
N ASP A 198 0.31 -5.87 11.12
CA ASP A 198 -0.55 -5.52 12.24
C ASP A 198 0.25 -5.56 13.56
N ALA A 199 0.09 -4.53 14.38
CA ALA A 199 0.78 -4.47 15.65
C ALA A 199 0.27 -5.60 16.58
N PRO A 200 1.14 -6.16 17.43
CA PRO A 200 0.68 -7.10 18.45
C PRO A 200 -0.46 -6.48 19.28
N ARG A 201 -1.51 -7.26 19.58
CA ARG A 201 -2.69 -6.77 20.29
C ARG A 201 -2.31 -6.01 21.57
N GLY A 202 -2.80 -4.77 21.67
CA GLY A 202 -2.56 -3.88 22.82
C GLY A 202 -1.23 -3.14 22.78
N GLU A 203 -0.42 -3.32 21.74
CA GLU A 203 0.69 -2.42 21.45
C GLU A 203 0.19 -1.22 20.65
N HIS A 204 0.59 -0.04 21.10
CA HIS A 204 0.22 1.22 20.47
C HIS A 204 1.47 1.89 19.93
N GLY A 205 1.42 2.26 18.66
CA GLY A 205 2.51 2.95 18.01
C GLY A 205 2.60 4.42 18.40
N ASP A 206 3.55 5.10 17.77
CA ASP A 206 3.73 6.54 17.88
C ASP A 206 3.66 7.15 16.48
N PHE A 207 3.22 8.40 16.38
CA PHE A 207 3.10 9.06 15.09
C PHE A 207 4.48 9.39 14.52
N VAL A 208 4.70 9.15 13.21
CA VAL A 208 5.99 9.44 12.55
C VAL A 208 6.37 10.92 12.69
N PHE A 209 5.38 11.81 12.59
CA PHE A 209 5.57 13.25 12.71
C PHE A 209 5.98 13.73 14.12
N ASN A 210 5.95 12.86 15.14
CA ASN A 210 6.49 13.19 16.46
C ASN A 210 8.03 13.15 16.52
N TYR A 211 8.68 12.53 15.54
CA TYR A 211 10.14 12.35 15.55
C TYR A 211 10.82 12.43 14.17
N ALA A 212 10.06 12.55 13.08
CA ALA A 212 10.54 12.71 11.72
C ALA A 212 9.71 13.80 10.97
N SER A 213 10.08 14.15 9.74
CA SER A 213 9.35 15.18 9.00
C SER A 213 7.95 14.72 8.59
N PHE A 214 7.01 15.66 8.49
CA PHE A 214 5.68 15.43 7.91
C PHE A 214 5.45 16.44 6.82
N GLY A 215 4.93 16.00 5.69
CA GLY A 215 4.76 16.87 4.54
C GLY A 215 3.70 16.37 3.57
N SER A 216 3.52 17.16 2.52
CA SER A 216 2.59 16.87 1.45
C SER A 216 3.28 16.07 0.36
N TRP A 217 2.67 14.96 -0.04
CA TRP A 217 3.13 14.18 -1.18
C TRP A 217 2.88 14.91 -2.51
N LEU A 218 1.81 15.72 -2.60
CA LEU A 218 1.51 16.54 -3.78
C LEU A 218 2.62 17.55 -4.13
N ASN A 219 3.42 17.97 -3.15
CA ASN A 219 4.58 18.85 -3.37
C ASN A 219 5.84 18.09 -3.81
N GLU A 220 5.86 16.76 -3.64
CA GLU A 220 7.04 15.93 -3.80
C GLU A 220 6.93 14.98 -5.00
N TYR A 221 5.72 14.60 -5.44
CA TYR A 221 5.49 13.53 -6.41
C TYR A 221 6.25 13.72 -7.73
N GLU A 222 6.17 14.92 -8.36
CA GLU A 222 6.93 15.19 -9.59
C GLU A 222 8.44 15.01 -9.39
N THR A 223 8.95 15.44 -8.24
CA THR A 223 10.37 15.30 -7.91
C THR A 223 10.73 13.83 -7.72
N TRP A 224 9.84 13.02 -7.16
CA TRP A 224 10.07 11.60 -6.96
C TRP A 224 10.09 10.84 -8.30
N TYR A 225 9.13 11.12 -9.19
CA TYR A 225 9.10 10.58 -10.56
C TYR A 225 10.36 10.97 -11.36
N ARG A 226 10.72 12.26 -11.40
CA ARG A 226 11.93 12.72 -12.12
C ARG A 226 13.24 12.14 -11.59
N ASN A 227 13.26 11.66 -10.36
CA ASN A 227 14.43 11.04 -9.74
C ASN A 227 14.36 9.51 -9.74
N ASN A 228 13.46 8.90 -10.54
CA ASN A 228 13.28 7.45 -10.65
C ASN A 228 13.08 6.77 -9.29
N ARG A 229 12.43 7.45 -8.33
CA ARG A 229 12.23 6.91 -6.98
C ARG A 229 11.28 5.71 -6.95
N TYR A 230 10.50 5.56 -8.01
CA TYR A 230 9.46 4.55 -8.17
C TYR A 230 9.66 3.72 -9.43
N GLU A 231 10.86 3.66 -9.99
CA GLU A 231 11.15 2.93 -11.25
C GLU A 231 10.75 1.44 -11.20
N ARG A 232 10.45 0.91 -10.01
CA ARG A 232 10.02 -0.47 -9.74
C ARG A 232 8.66 -0.57 -9.04
N THR A 233 8.09 0.57 -8.65
CA THR A 233 6.73 0.62 -8.11
C THR A 233 5.79 0.69 -9.30
N ALA A 234 4.63 0.05 -9.22
CA ALA A 234 3.64 0.25 -10.27
C ALA A 234 3.10 1.67 -10.16
N ASP A 235 3.23 2.47 -11.23
CA ASP A 235 2.83 3.88 -11.21
C ASP A 235 1.36 4.06 -10.78
N ILE A 236 0.48 3.13 -11.17
CA ILE A 236 -0.92 3.15 -10.74
C ILE A 236 -1.07 2.97 -9.23
N ALA A 237 -0.22 2.17 -8.59
CA ALA A 237 -0.26 2.00 -7.14
C ALA A 237 0.07 3.31 -6.42
N VAL A 238 0.88 4.16 -7.04
CA VAL A 238 1.27 5.47 -6.49
C VAL A 238 0.20 6.53 -6.72
N MET A 239 -0.40 6.54 -7.91
CA MET A 239 -1.31 7.59 -8.35
C MET A 239 -2.78 7.35 -7.99
N ASP A 240 -3.19 6.09 -7.88
CA ASP A 240 -4.57 5.68 -7.68
C ASP A 240 -4.72 4.88 -6.38
N PRO A 241 -5.00 5.52 -5.24
CA PRO A 241 -5.22 4.80 -4.00
C PRO A 241 -6.42 3.85 -4.09
N PHE A 242 -7.42 4.15 -4.92
CA PHE A 242 -8.66 3.38 -4.99
C PHE A 242 -8.49 2.02 -5.66
N ARG A 243 -7.36 1.74 -6.33
CA ARG A 243 -6.99 0.37 -6.75
C ARG A 243 -6.87 -0.61 -5.59
N PHE A 244 -6.63 -0.09 -4.39
CA PHE A 244 -6.53 -0.88 -3.17
C PHE A 244 -7.82 -0.88 -2.36
N TYR A 245 -8.91 -0.31 -2.85
CA TYR A 245 -10.20 -0.37 -2.17
C TYR A 245 -10.99 -1.57 -2.68
N ASP A 246 -11.43 -2.45 -1.77
CA ASP A 246 -12.27 -3.60 -2.14
C ASP A 246 -13.75 -3.23 -1.98
N ASP A 247 -14.35 -2.72 -3.06
CA ASP A 247 -15.79 -2.48 -3.13
C ASP A 247 -16.58 -3.68 -3.70
N GLY A 248 -15.89 -4.77 -4.05
CA GLY A 248 -16.45 -5.94 -4.73
C GLY A 248 -16.90 -5.71 -6.18
N GLU A 249 -16.67 -4.52 -6.75
CA GLU A 249 -17.05 -4.14 -8.12
C GLU A 249 -15.81 -3.97 -9.03
N GLN A 250 -14.67 -3.48 -8.49
CA GLN A 250 -13.42 -3.31 -9.23
C GLN A 250 -12.37 -4.38 -8.91
N ALA A 251 -11.39 -4.55 -9.81
CA ALA A 251 -10.27 -5.45 -9.57
C ALA A 251 -9.34 -4.84 -8.49
N TYR A 252 -9.29 -5.51 -7.34
CA TYR A 252 -8.40 -5.16 -6.23
C TYR A 252 -6.94 -5.44 -6.57
N ARG A 253 -6.07 -4.44 -6.37
CA ARG A 253 -4.63 -4.58 -6.54
C ARG A 253 -4.00 -5.09 -5.24
N ASP A 254 -3.30 -6.21 -5.31
CA ASP A 254 -2.69 -6.89 -4.16
C ASP A 254 -1.16 -6.67 -4.02
N HIS A 255 -0.55 -5.90 -4.94
CA HIS A 255 0.89 -5.57 -4.92
C HIS A 255 1.11 -4.07 -5.08
N TRP A 256 2.04 -3.45 -4.35
CA TRP A 256 2.40 -2.05 -4.63
C TRP A 256 3.49 -1.92 -5.70
N TRP A 257 4.32 -2.94 -5.84
CA TRP A 257 5.43 -3.02 -6.80
C TRP A 257 5.10 -3.96 -7.95
N GLU A 258 5.95 -3.98 -8.98
CA GLU A 258 5.77 -4.91 -10.10
C GLU A 258 5.85 -6.38 -9.61
N ALA A 259 4.83 -7.18 -9.92
CA ALA A 259 4.64 -8.51 -9.32
C ALA A 259 5.71 -9.54 -9.76
N ASP A 260 6.48 -9.25 -10.81
CA ASP A 260 7.45 -10.17 -11.38
C ASP A 260 8.87 -10.03 -10.76
N GLU A 261 9.07 -9.09 -9.84
CA GLU A 261 10.35 -8.89 -9.16
C GLU A 261 10.78 -10.12 -8.32
N LEU A 262 12.09 -10.40 -8.30
CA LEU A 262 12.65 -11.62 -7.70
C LEU A 262 12.40 -11.72 -6.19
N ASP A 263 12.42 -10.58 -5.51
CA ASP A 263 12.18 -10.44 -4.07
C ASP A 263 10.69 -10.61 -3.72
N ALA A 264 9.76 -10.11 -4.54
CA ALA A 264 8.32 -10.40 -4.41
C ALA A 264 8.06 -11.92 -4.37
N ARG A 265 8.71 -12.65 -5.29
CA ARG A 265 8.65 -14.12 -5.36
C ARG A 265 9.28 -14.79 -4.13
N VAL A 266 10.39 -14.26 -3.62
CA VAL A 266 11.09 -14.81 -2.44
C VAL A 266 10.31 -14.57 -1.14
N VAL A 267 9.68 -13.41 -0.97
CA VAL A 267 8.84 -13.10 0.20
C VAL A 267 7.64 -14.04 0.27
N ARG A 268 6.95 -14.22 -0.85
CA ARG A 268 5.81 -15.15 -0.98
C ARG A 268 6.17 -16.53 -0.45
N ASP A 269 7.30 -17.06 -0.90
CA ASP A 269 7.72 -18.43 -0.64
C ASP A 269 8.28 -18.64 0.77
N ILE A 270 8.90 -17.62 1.38
CA ILE A 270 9.58 -17.72 2.68
C ILE A 270 8.71 -17.28 3.87
N ARG A 271 7.90 -16.21 3.74
CA ARG A 271 7.31 -15.53 4.91
C ARG A 271 5.81 -15.76 5.09
N LEU A 272 5.01 -15.75 4.02
CA LEU A 272 3.58 -16.06 4.10
C LEU A 272 3.32 -17.50 4.59
N ARG A 273 4.27 -18.42 4.39
CA ARG A 273 4.19 -19.80 4.91
C ARG A 273 4.55 -19.97 6.39
N ARG A 274 5.09 -18.95 7.07
CA ARG A 274 5.75 -19.16 8.38
C ARG A 274 5.29 -18.29 9.54
N ILE A 275 4.53 -17.22 9.31
CA ILE A 275 4.27 -16.21 10.37
C ILE A 275 2.78 -15.98 10.66
N THR A 276 1.87 -16.38 9.79
CA THR A 276 0.43 -16.25 10.01
C THR A 276 -0.23 -17.61 10.08
N ASP A 277 -0.92 -17.90 11.19
CA ASP A 277 -1.92 -18.95 11.18
C ASP A 277 -2.88 -18.60 10.04
N ARG A 278 -3.08 -19.59 9.16
CA ARG A 278 -3.70 -19.51 7.83
C ARG A 278 -5.12 -18.92 7.81
N ASP A 279 -5.66 -18.57 8.97
CA ASP A 279 -7.04 -18.18 9.24
C ASP A 279 -7.20 -16.69 9.60
N GLN A 280 -6.12 -15.90 9.68
CA GLN A 280 -6.18 -14.47 10.10
C GLN A 280 -5.83 -13.44 9.02
N LEU A 281 -5.30 -13.88 7.88
CA LEU A 281 -5.31 -13.07 6.67
C LEU A 281 -6.47 -13.62 5.85
N ARG A 282 -7.45 -12.79 5.48
CA ARG A 282 -8.38 -13.14 4.41
C ARG A 282 -7.60 -13.20 3.09
N ILE A 283 -6.85 -14.28 2.93
CA ILE A 283 -6.35 -14.83 1.67
C ILE A 283 -7.35 -15.92 1.28
N GLU A 284 -8.65 -15.61 1.34
CA GLU A 284 -9.69 -16.53 0.90
C GLU A 284 -9.81 -16.38 -0.62
N ASP A 285 -8.86 -16.98 -1.36
CA ASP A 285 -9.12 -17.65 -2.66
C ASP A 285 -7.86 -18.05 -3.48
N TRP A 286 -6.66 -18.09 -2.89
CA TRP A 286 -5.46 -18.58 -3.59
C TRP A 286 -5.30 -20.12 -3.66
N ASP A 287 -6.41 -20.86 -3.76
CA ASP A 287 -6.39 -22.31 -4.05
C ASP A 287 -7.62 -22.68 -4.93
N ARG A 288 -7.64 -22.24 -6.19
CA ARG A 288 -8.30 -22.94 -7.32
C ARG A 288 -7.57 -22.77 -8.64
#